data_AF-A0A9P6EDP3-F1
#
_entry.id   AF-A0A9P6EDP3-F1
#
_cell.length_a   1.000
_cell.length_b   1.000
_cell.length_c   1.000
_cell.angle_alpha   90.00
_cell.angle_beta   90.00
_cell.angle_gamma   90.00
#
_symmetry.space_group_name_H-M   'P 1'
#
loop_
_entity.id
_entity.type
_entity.pdbx_description
1 polymer ?
#
loop_
_entity_poly.entity_id
_entity_poly.type
_entity_poly.pdbx_seq_one_letter_code
_entity_poly.pdbx_strand_id
1 'polypeptide(L)'
;MSLPAATSDQAFWNVSALEAGFLEVPDAMFVAGAPPSKKTLAPTLSFLFPTFPHNAKILSGDVVDSLRKGGIKAEEIDFVCLSHIHLDHIGDTTPFNRCQFVVSSDCRLHLEQGCPNNPSALVPSDLLPFNRTIFLDPAEWKPVGPFTRGLDFFEDGDGSWDYLAADSAHYRVLLSMEPKIATWHQQLDGKQSARQ
;
A
#
# COMPACT_ATOMS: atom_id res chain seq x y z
N MET A 1 13.36 -21.52 -6.66
CA MET A 1 14.28 -20.84 -7.58
C MET A 1 14.77 -19.55 -6.91
N SER A 2 15.97 -19.06 -7.19
CA SER A 2 16.41 -17.74 -6.70
C SER A 2 15.82 -16.63 -7.58
N LEU A 3 15.76 -15.40 -7.05
CA LEU A 3 15.49 -14.22 -7.88
C LEU A 3 16.60 -14.06 -8.94
N PRO A 4 16.30 -13.41 -10.08
CA PRO A 4 17.34 -13.02 -11.05
C PRO A 4 18.43 -12.18 -10.38
N ALA A 5 19.67 -12.29 -10.88
CA ALA A 5 20.73 -11.40 -10.45
C ALA A 5 20.43 -9.96 -10.90
N ALA A 6 20.79 -8.98 -10.08
CA ALA A 6 20.60 -7.58 -10.44
C ALA A 6 21.39 -7.22 -11.71
N THR A 7 20.76 -6.45 -12.60
CA THR A 7 21.39 -5.95 -13.84
C THR A 7 21.54 -4.44 -13.76
N SER A 8 22.44 -3.87 -14.58
CA SER A 8 22.68 -2.42 -14.62
C SER A 8 21.50 -1.61 -15.17
N ASP A 9 20.58 -2.27 -15.84
CA ASP A 9 19.37 -1.75 -16.49
C ASP A 9 18.08 -2.28 -15.82
N GLN A 10 18.20 -2.88 -14.64
CA GLN A 10 17.04 -3.41 -13.93
C GLN A 10 16.04 -2.30 -13.61
N ALA A 11 14.79 -2.49 -14.01
CA ALA A 11 13.70 -1.60 -13.65
C ALA A 11 13.60 -1.49 -12.12
N PHE A 12 13.51 -0.25 -11.63
CA PHE A 12 13.30 0.03 -10.22
C PHE A 12 12.27 1.15 -10.08
N TRP A 13 11.55 1.12 -8.96
CA TRP A 13 10.64 2.18 -8.57
C TRP A 13 11.26 3.00 -7.45
N ASN A 14 11.12 4.33 -7.53
CA ASN A 14 11.21 5.14 -6.32
C ASN A 14 9.94 4.87 -5.51
N VAL A 15 10.04 4.75 -4.20
CA VAL A 15 8.87 4.55 -3.33
C VAL A 15 8.87 5.61 -2.25
N SER A 16 7.74 6.30 -2.11
CA SER A 16 7.54 7.29 -1.05
C SER A 16 6.58 6.71 -0.01
N ALA A 17 7.01 6.63 1.25
CA ALA A 17 6.07 6.43 2.34
C ALA A 17 5.26 7.72 2.54
N LEU A 18 3.95 7.60 2.71
CA LEU A 18 3.02 8.69 2.98
C LEU A 18 2.43 8.47 4.38
N GLU A 19 2.43 9.52 5.20
CA GLU A 19 1.63 9.51 6.42
C GLU A 19 0.15 9.52 6.04
N ALA A 20 -0.63 8.62 6.62
CA ALA A 20 -2.07 8.50 6.39
C ALA A 20 -2.88 8.69 7.68
N GLY A 21 -2.28 9.35 8.67
CA GLY A 21 -2.87 9.64 9.97
C GLY A 21 -2.44 8.68 11.08
N PHE A 22 -3.26 8.64 12.14
CA PHE A 22 -3.06 7.79 13.31
C PHE A 22 -4.38 7.18 13.76
N LEU A 23 -4.33 5.96 14.26
CA LEU A 23 -5.48 5.26 14.85
C LEU A 23 -5.16 4.86 16.29
N GLU A 24 -6.10 5.12 17.20
CA GLU A 24 -6.04 4.56 18.55
C GLU A 24 -6.63 3.14 18.50
N VAL A 25 -5.77 2.13 18.63
CA VAL A 25 -6.16 0.71 18.56
C VAL A 25 -6.02 0.03 19.93
N PRO A 26 -7.02 -0.76 20.37
CA PRO A 26 -6.88 -1.58 21.56
C PRO A 26 -5.76 -2.62 21.40
N ASP A 27 -4.80 -2.62 22.32
CA ASP A 27 -3.65 -3.53 22.26
C ASP A 27 -4.09 -4.99 22.26
N ALA A 28 -5.20 -5.32 22.92
CA ALA A 28 -5.75 -6.67 22.98
C ALA A 28 -6.12 -7.26 21.61
N MET A 29 -6.23 -6.45 20.55
CA MET A 29 -6.47 -6.94 19.18
C MET A 29 -5.23 -7.57 18.54
N PHE A 30 -4.02 -7.17 18.94
CA PHE A 30 -2.77 -7.60 18.28
C PHE A 30 -1.63 -7.98 19.24
N VAL A 31 -1.76 -7.70 20.54
CA VAL A 31 -0.83 -8.08 21.59
C VAL A 31 -1.50 -9.07 22.55
N ALA A 32 -1.11 -10.34 22.45
CA ALA A 32 -1.61 -11.39 23.33
C ALA A 32 -1.32 -11.07 24.80
N GLY A 33 -2.35 -11.11 25.65
CA GLY A 33 -2.24 -10.83 27.09
C GLY A 33 -2.23 -9.34 27.46
N ALA A 34 -2.44 -8.43 26.50
CA ALA A 34 -2.56 -7.01 26.82
C ALA A 34 -3.82 -6.73 27.68
N PRO A 35 -3.74 -5.75 28.62
CA PRO A 35 -4.91 -5.34 29.39
C PRO A 35 -6.05 -4.86 28.46
N PRO A 36 -7.32 -5.24 28.70
CA PRO A 36 -8.44 -4.87 27.82
C PRO A 36 -8.65 -3.35 27.65
N SER A 37 -8.20 -2.55 28.62
CA SER A 37 -8.29 -1.10 28.58
C SER A 37 -7.09 -0.42 27.92
N LYS A 38 -6.01 -1.16 27.63
CA LYS A 38 -4.80 -0.58 27.04
C LYS A 38 -5.03 -0.33 25.56
N LYS A 39 -4.66 0.86 25.13
CA LYS A 39 -4.71 1.28 23.74
C LYS A 39 -3.38 1.92 23.36
N THR A 40 -3.04 1.82 22.08
CA THR A 40 -1.85 2.43 21.50
C THR A 40 -2.28 3.31 20.33
N LEU A 41 -1.72 4.51 20.26
CA LEU A 41 -1.81 5.36 19.08
C LEU A 41 -0.77 4.87 18.06
N ALA A 42 -1.24 4.28 16.96
CA ALA A 42 -0.41 3.74 15.90
C ALA A 42 -0.51 4.61 14.64
N PRO A 43 0.60 4.85 13.92
CA PRO A 43 0.55 5.53 12.63
C PRO A 43 -0.05 4.61 11.56
N THR A 44 -0.80 5.19 10.64
CA THR A 44 -1.21 4.55 9.39
C THR A 44 -0.34 5.07 8.26
N LEU A 45 0.05 4.18 7.35
CA LEU A 45 0.96 4.49 6.25
C LEU A 45 0.36 4.04 4.92
N SER A 46 0.60 4.84 3.89
CA SER A 46 0.42 4.46 2.49
C SER A 46 1.76 4.52 1.77
N PHE A 47 1.88 3.83 0.65
CA PHE A 47 3.07 3.86 -0.18
C PHE A 47 2.71 4.35 -1.57
N LEU A 48 3.45 5.32 -2.08
CA LEU A 48 3.30 5.87 -3.42
C LEU A 48 4.44 5.36 -4.30
N PHE A 49 4.05 4.78 -5.42
CA PHE A 49 4.92 4.27 -6.47
C PHE A 49 4.78 5.20 -7.68
N PRO A 50 5.59 6.26 -7.78
CA PRO A 50 5.54 7.15 -8.93
C PRO A 50 6.20 6.58 -10.18
N THR A 51 5.60 6.89 -11.34
CA THR A 51 6.22 6.70 -12.65
C THR A 51 7.12 7.88 -13.06
N PHE A 52 7.12 8.98 -12.30
CA PHE A 52 7.94 10.17 -12.53
C PHE A 52 8.54 10.76 -11.24
N PRO A 53 9.67 11.47 -11.27
CA PRO A 53 10.22 12.11 -10.08
C PRO A 53 9.23 13.07 -9.42
N HIS A 54 9.01 12.92 -8.12
CA HIS A 54 8.16 13.81 -7.33
C HIS A 54 8.76 14.00 -5.92
N ASN A 55 8.39 15.08 -5.24
CA ASN A 55 8.93 15.44 -3.92
C ASN A 55 7.88 15.25 -2.80
N ALA A 56 7.13 14.14 -2.80
CA ALA A 56 6.21 13.87 -1.69
C ALA A 56 7.02 13.73 -0.40
N LYS A 57 6.64 14.53 0.59
CA LYS A 57 7.22 14.48 1.93
C LYS A 57 6.15 14.02 2.91
N ILE A 58 6.55 13.12 3.81
CA ILE A 58 5.78 12.68 4.97
C ILE A 58 5.49 13.91 5.83
N LEU A 59 4.21 14.31 5.94
CA LEU A 59 3.80 15.45 6.74
C LEU A 59 2.37 15.24 7.25
N SER A 60 2.12 15.61 8.51
CA SER A 60 0.87 15.36 9.26
C SER A 60 -0.44 15.59 8.50
N GLY A 61 -1.30 14.58 8.40
CA GLY A 61 -2.59 14.65 7.71
C GLY A 61 -3.05 13.29 7.20
N ASP A 62 -4.13 13.26 6.41
CA ASP A 62 -4.53 12.06 5.67
C ASP A 62 -3.66 11.87 4.40
N VAL A 63 -3.92 10.78 3.67
CA VAL A 63 -3.15 10.46 2.46
C VAL A 63 -3.29 11.54 1.37
N VAL A 64 -4.44 12.20 1.27
CA VAL A 64 -4.69 13.26 0.28
C VAL A 64 -3.89 14.51 0.63
N ASP A 65 -3.79 14.85 1.91
CA ASP A 65 -2.90 15.89 2.38
C ASP A 65 -1.43 15.60 2.07
N SER A 66 -0.99 14.35 2.28
CA SER A 66 0.36 13.90 1.95
C SER A 66 0.65 14.04 0.44
N LEU A 67 -0.27 13.60 -0.43
CA LEU A 67 -0.16 13.76 -1.88
C LEU A 67 -0.11 15.24 -2.29
N ARG A 68 -1.04 16.06 -1.78
CA ARG A 68 -1.14 17.48 -2.10
C ARG A 68 0.14 18.25 -1.74
N LYS A 69 0.74 17.94 -0.58
CA LYS A 69 2.02 18.54 -0.17
C LYS A 69 3.18 18.12 -1.07
N GLY A 70 3.10 16.94 -1.67
CA GLY A 70 4.00 16.48 -2.73
C GLY A 70 3.74 17.08 -4.11
N GLY A 71 2.71 17.92 -4.25
CA GLY A 71 2.29 18.51 -5.52
C GLY A 71 1.46 17.59 -6.40
N ILE A 72 0.94 16.49 -5.87
CA ILE A 72 0.14 15.49 -6.59
C ILE A 72 -1.32 15.61 -6.15
N LYS A 73 -2.24 15.66 -7.11
CA LYS A 73 -3.68 15.60 -6.83
C LYS A 73 -4.15 14.14 -6.78
N ALA A 74 -5.18 13.85 -5.97
CA ALA A 74 -5.74 12.50 -5.89
C ALA A 74 -6.25 11.99 -7.24
N GLU A 75 -6.71 12.90 -8.11
CA GLU A 75 -7.17 12.59 -9.46
C GLU A 75 -6.05 12.20 -10.43
N GLU A 76 -4.79 12.46 -10.08
CA GLU A 76 -3.62 12.04 -10.87
C GLU A 76 -3.16 10.61 -10.52
N ILE A 77 -3.81 9.96 -9.56
CA ILE A 77 -3.53 8.57 -9.21
C ILE A 77 -4.27 7.63 -10.18
N ASP A 78 -3.51 6.77 -10.85
CA ASP A 78 -4.05 5.78 -11.78
C ASP A 78 -4.61 4.55 -11.06
N PHE A 79 -3.92 4.08 -10.01
CA PHE A 79 -4.27 2.89 -9.25
C PHE A 79 -4.23 3.13 -7.75
N VAL A 80 -5.24 2.64 -7.03
CA VAL A 80 -5.25 2.54 -5.57
C VAL A 80 -5.35 1.07 -5.19
N CYS A 81 -4.25 0.52 -4.68
CA CYS A 81 -4.16 -0.88 -4.30
C CYS A 81 -4.38 -1.05 -2.80
N LEU A 82 -5.45 -1.74 -2.43
CA LEU A 82 -5.79 -2.04 -1.04
C LEU A 82 -5.32 -3.44 -0.68
N SER A 83 -4.54 -3.55 0.40
CA SER A 83 -4.17 -4.82 1.05
C SER A 83 -5.37 -5.71 1.32
N HIS A 84 -6.34 -5.07 1.96
CA HIS A 84 -7.60 -5.58 2.45
C HIS A 84 -8.44 -4.36 2.85
N ILE A 85 -9.66 -4.60 3.34
CA ILE A 85 -10.68 -3.56 3.55
C ILE A 85 -10.97 -3.27 5.04
N HIS A 86 -9.98 -3.41 5.91
CA HIS A 86 -10.11 -2.92 7.29
C HIS A 86 -10.02 -1.39 7.33
N LEU A 87 -10.58 -0.80 8.40
CA LEU A 87 -10.75 0.64 8.57
C LEU A 87 -9.45 1.44 8.39
N ASP A 88 -8.32 0.89 8.82
CA ASP A 88 -7.00 1.49 8.77
C ASP A 88 -6.35 1.47 7.38
N HIS A 89 -6.93 0.74 6.42
CA HIS A 89 -6.41 0.61 5.05
C HIS A 89 -7.24 1.35 4.00
N ILE A 90 -8.49 1.70 4.30
CA ILE A 90 -9.45 2.17 3.29
C ILE A 90 -9.56 3.69 3.19
N GLY A 91 -9.42 4.40 4.33
CA GLY A 91 -9.56 5.86 4.38
C GLY A 91 -10.85 6.39 3.73
N ASP A 92 -10.79 7.62 3.21
CA ASP A 92 -11.82 8.16 2.29
C ASP A 92 -11.38 7.92 0.85
N THR A 93 -12.15 7.10 0.12
CA THR A 93 -11.90 6.75 -1.28
C THR A 93 -12.50 7.77 -2.26
N THR A 94 -13.36 8.68 -1.80
CA THR A 94 -14.09 9.65 -2.64
C THR A 94 -13.18 10.55 -3.49
N PRO A 95 -12.04 11.06 -2.99
CA PRO A 95 -11.15 11.92 -3.78
C PRO A 95 -10.50 11.20 -4.97
N PHE A 96 -10.36 9.87 -4.92
CA PHE A 96 -9.76 9.05 -5.98
C PHE A 96 -10.78 8.70 -7.07
N ASN A 97 -11.37 9.73 -7.67
CA ASN A 97 -12.50 9.60 -8.58
C ASN A 97 -12.13 9.21 -10.03
N ARG A 98 -10.83 9.11 -10.35
CA ARG A 98 -10.33 8.69 -11.68
C ARG A 98 -9.61 7.35 -11.69
N CYS A 99 -9.08 6.90 -10.55
CA CYS A 99 -8.29 5.68 -10.47
C CYS A 99 -9.12 4.41 -10.70
N GLN A 100 -8.41 3.30 -10.94
CA GLN A 100 -8.90 1.95 -10.68
C GLN A 100 -8.49 1.54 -9.27
N PHE A 101 -9.41 0.92 -8.53
CA PHE A 101 -9.11 0.26 -7.26
C PHE A 101 -8.70 -1.18 -7.54
N VAL A 102 -7.71 -1.67 -6.78
CA VAL A 102 -7.23 -3.05 -6.89
C VAL A 102 -7.28 -3.68 -5.50
N VAL A 103 -7.95 -4.83 -5.39
CA VAL A 103 -8.13 -5.52 -4.09
C VAL A 103 -8.28 -7.02 -4.32
N SER A 104 -8.00 -7.85 -3.29
CA SER A 104 -8.28 -9.29 -3.35
C SER A 104 -9.75 -9.58 -3.68
N SER A 105 -10.01 -10.62 -4.48
CA SER A 105 -11.36 -11.12 -4.76
C SER A 105 -12.16 -11.47 -3.51
N ASP A 106 -11.49 -11.83 -2.41
CA ASP A 106 -12.13 -12.14 -1.12
C ASP A 106 -12.88 -10.93 -0.54
N CYS A 107 -12.49 -9.71 -0.90
CA CYS A 107 -13.14 -8.49 -0.43
C CYS A 107 -14.50 -8.25 -1.10
N ARG A 108 -14.79 -8.91 -2.23
CA ARG A 108 -16.01 -8.66 -3.00
C ARG A 108 -17.28 -8.92 -2.20
N LEU A 109 -17.37 -10.08 -1.55
CA LEU A 109 -18.55 -10.45 -0.78
C LEU A 109 -18.78 -9.48 0.39
N HIS A 110 -17.70 -9.03 1.03
CA HIS A 110 -17.75 -8.07 2.12
C HIS A 110 -18.23 -6.68 1.68
N LEU A 111 -17.91 -6.27 0.45
CA LEU A 111 -18.42 -5.03 -0.14
C LEU A 111 -19.88 -5.18 -0.56
N GLU A 112 -20.25 -6.29 -1.21
CA GLU A 112 -21.65 -6.56 -1.60
C GLU A 112 -22.57 -6.59 -0.37
N GLN A 113 -22.07 -7.16 0.73
CA GLN A 113 -22.75 -7.23 2.02
C GLN A 113 -22.36 -6.09 2.97
N GLY A 114 -21.78 -5.00 2.47
CA GLY A 114 -21.38 -3.87 3.31
C GLY A 114 -22.57 -3.10 3.90
N CYS A 115 -22.31 -2.15 4.78
CA CYS A 115 -23.33 -1.24 5.31
C CYS A 115 -23.82 -0.30 4.18
N PRO A 116 -25.13 -0.06 4.00
CA PRO A 116 -26.23 -0.42 4.91
C PRO A 116 -26.89 -1.79 4.65
N ASN A 117 -26.51 -2.54 3.61
CA ASN A 117 -27.12 -3.84 3.27
C ASN A 117 -27.01 -4.85 4.42
N ASN A 118 -25.89 -4.82 5.16
CA ASN A 118 -25.74 -5.48 6.45
C ASN A 118 -25.35 -4.43 7.53
N PRO A 119 -26.26 -4.09 8.46
CA PRO A 119 -25.96 -3.12 9.52
C PRO A 119 -24.85 -3.53 10.49
N SER A 120 -24.48 -4.82 10.53
CA SER A 120 -23.36 -5.32 11.35
C SER A 120 -22.05 -5.38 10.58
N ALA A 121 -22.03 -5.03 9.29
CA ALA A 121 -20.80 -5.00 8.51
C ALA A 121 -19.89 -3.85 8.97
N LEU A 122 -18.59 -4.11 8.98
CA LEU A 122 -17.55 -3.15 9.34
C LEU A 122 -17.08 -2.28 8.17
N VAL A 123 -17.63 -2.52 6.98
CA VAL A 123 -17.21 -1.90 5.72
C VAL A 123 -18.44 -1.32 5.00
N PRO A 124 -18.38 -0.10 4.46
CA PRO A 124 -19.45 0.45 3.63
C PRO A 124 -19.60 -0.33 2.31
N SER A 125 -20.84 -0.58 1.87
CA SER A 125 -21.09 -1.27 0.60
C SER A 125 -20.72 -0.42 -0.62
N ASP A 126 -20.66 0.90 -0.46
CA ASP A 126 -20.27 1.88 -1.46
C ASP A 126 -18.80 2.30 -1.34
N LEU A 127 -18.00 1.63 -0.50
CA LEU A 127 -16.59 1.96 -0.30
C LEU A 127 -15.81 1.97 -1.63
N LEU A 128 -16.02 0.95 -2.46
CA LEU A 128 -15.35 0.81 -3.76
C LEU A 128 -16.38 0.77 -4.89
N PRO A 129 -16.21 1.59 -5.94
CA PRO A 129 -17.06 1.51 -7.13
C PRO A 129 -16.71 0.26 -7.96
N PHE A 130 -17.62 -0.71 -8.05
CA PHE A 130 -17.34 -2.01 -8.70
C PHE A 130 -16.95 -1.90 -10.18
N ASN A 131 -17.46 -0.89 -10.89
CA ASN A 131 -17.08 -0.63 -12.28
C ASN A 131 -15.65 -0.09 -12.46
N ARG A 132 -15.01 0.35 -11.38
CA ARG A 132 -13.60 0.77 -11.35
C ARG A 132 -12.79 -0.07 -10.35
N THR A 133 -13.25 -1.26 -9.98
CA THR A 133 -12.55 -2.15 -9.04
C THR A 133 -12.11 -3.43 -9.75
N ILE A 134 -10.81 -3.69 -9.74
CA ILE A 134 -10.19 -4.94 -10.18
C ILE A 134 -10.08 -5.85 -8.96
N PHE A 135 -10.77 -6.99 -9.02
CA PHE A 135 -10.72 -8.03 -8.01
C PHE A 135 -9.68 -9.07 -8.42
N LEU A 136 -8.58 -9.13 -7.67
CA LEU A 136 -7.47 -10.03 -7.95
C LEU A 136 -7.78 -11.44 -7.45
N ASP A 137 -7.76 -12.42 -8.34
CA ASP A 137 -7.88 -13.84 -8.01
C ASP A 137 -6.51 -14.53 -8.14
N PRO A 138 -5.97 -15.12 -7.06
CA PRO A 138 -4.68 -15.79 -7.08
C PRO A 138 -4.67 -17.13 -7.83
N ALA A 139 -5.81 -17.64 -8.32
CA ALA A 139 -5.90 -18.93 -9.01
C ALA A 139 -4.98 -19.03 -10.23
N GLU A 140 -4.82 -17.92 -10.97
CA GLU A 140 -4.04 -17.87 -12.22
C GLU A 140 -2.60 -17.34 -12.03
N TRP A 141 -2.20 -17.05 -10.78
CA TRP A 141 -0.89 -16.47 -10.49
C TRP A 141 0.22 -17.49 -10.67
N LYS A 142 1.33 -17.05 -11.26
CA LYS A 142 2.45 -17.93 -11.62
C LYS A 142 3.59 -17.79 -10.62
N PRO A 143 4.38 -18.84 -10.35
CA PRO A 143 5.56 -18.71 -9.51
C PRO A 143 6.58 -17.71 -10.09
N VAL A 144 7.16 -16.88 -9.23
CA VAL A 144 8.24 -15.93 -9.57
C VAL A 144 9.39 -16.11 -8.57
N GLY A 145 10.51 -16.67 -9.02
CA GLY A 145 11.68 -16.94 -8.17
C GLY A 145 11.33 -17.83 -6.95
N PRO A 146 11.47 -17.35 -5.70
CA PRO A 146 11.10 -18.10 -4.50
C PRO A 146 9.61 -18.00 -4.15
N PHE A 147 8.86 -17.08 -4.77
CA PHE A 147 7.44 -16.87 -4.50
C PHE A 147 6.60 -17.84 -5.34
N THR A 148 5.73 -18.61 -4.68
CA THR A 148 4.92 -19.64 -5.36
C THR A 148 3.77 -19.05 -6.18
N ARG A 149 3.45 -17.77 -5.97
CA ARG A 149 2.41 -17.02 -6.68
C ARG A 149 2.89 -15.59 -6.87
N GLY A 150 2.84 -15.11 -8.10
CA GLY A 150 3.15 -13.76 -8.52
C GLY A 150 2.22 -13.37 -9.68
N LEU A 151 1.87 -12.09 -9.71
CA LEU A 151 1.03 -11.49 -10.72
C LEU A 151 1.86 -10.49 -11.51
N ASP A 152 1.87 -10.63 -12.82
CA ASP A 152 2.30 -9.58 -13.73
C ASP A 152 1.07 -8.68 -13.95
N PHE A 153 1.04 -7.54 -13.26
CA PHE A 153 -0.15 -6.67 -13.21
C PHE A 153 -0.28 -5.79 -14.46
N PHE A 154 0.84 -5.37 -15.05
CA PHE A 154 0.85 -4.50 -16.24
C PHE A 154 0.89 -5.27 -17.55
N GLU A 155 1.18 -6.57 -17.50
CA GLU A 155 1.31 -7.44 -18.69
C GLU A 155 2.35 -6.90 -19.69
N ASP A 156 3.34 -6.15 -19.20
CA ASP A 156 4.35 -5.49 -20.03
C ASP A 156 5.47 -6.45 -20.48
N GLY A 157 5.55 -7.63 -19.85
CA GLY A 157 6.44 -8.71 -20.25
C GLY A 157 7.94 -8.37 -20.13
N ASP A 158 8.28 -7.23 -19.54
CA ASP A 158 9.67 -6.80 -19.31
C ASP A 158 10.24 -7.40 -18.01
N GLY A 159 9.40 -8.12 -17.26
CA GLY A 159 9.76 -8.72 -15.98
C GLY A 159 9.88 -7.68 -14.86
N SER A 160 9.30 -6.50 -15.03
CA SER A 160 8.98 -5.58 -13.96
C SER A 160 7.76 -6.12 -13.21
N TRP A 161 7.83 -6.05 -11.88
CA TRP A 161 6.81 -6.62 -11.02
C TRP A 161 6.43 -5.56 -9.99
N ASP A 162 5.13 -5.34 -9.84
CA ASP A 162 4.62 -4.56 -8.72
C ASP A 162 4.62 -5.41 -7.46
N TYR A 163 5.53 -5.09 -6.54
CA TYR A 163 5.43 -5.60 -5.18
C TYR A 163 4.39 -4.78 -4.42
N LEU A 164 3.14 -5.27 -4.43
CA LEU A 164 2.09 -4.77 -3.55
C LEU A 164 2.36 -5.25 -2.12
N ALA A 165 3.30 -4.60 -1.42
CA ALA A 165 3.38 -4.67 0.05
C ALA A 165 2.24 -3.84 0.64
N ALA A 166 1.07 -4.43 0.64
CA ALA A 166 -0.05 -3.93 1.39
C ALA A 166 -0.22 -4.92 2.56
N ASP A 167 0.69 -4.80 3.53
CA ASP A 167 0.52 -5.29 4.90
C ASP A 167 1.46 -4.49 5.81
N SER A 168 0.97 -3.37 6.35
CA SER A 168 1.66 -2.63 7.43
C SER A 168 1.05 -2.89 8.80
N ALA A 169 0.03 -3.75 8.89
CA ALA A 169 -0.55 -4.18 10.16
C ALA A 169 -1.14 -5.57 9.94
N HIS A 170 -0.33 -6.63 9.92
CA HIS A 170 -0.49 -7.79 10.82
C HIS A 170 0.67 -8.80 10.71
N TYR A 171 1.75 -8.52 9.97
CA TYR A 171 2.92 -9.40 10.01
C TYR A 171 3.58 -9.35 11.39
N ARG A 172 3.38 -10.40 12.21
CA ARG A 172 3.92 -10.58 13.57
C ARG A 172 5.43 -10.34 13.69
N VAL A 173 6.14 -10.46 12.56
CA VAL A 173 7.59 -10.29 12.42
C VAL A 173 7.99 -8.81 12.22
N LEU A 174 7.12 -7.94 11.68
CA LEU A 174 7.34 -6.47 11.69
C LEU A 174 7.15 -5.89 13.09
N LEU A 175 6.20 -6.43 13.87
CA LEU A 175 5.94 -6.01 15.25
C LEU A 175 7.01 -6.46 16.26
N SER A 176 7.85 -7.44 15.90
CA SER A 176 8.92 -7.97 16.76
C SER A 176 10.31 -7.40 16.46
N MET A 177 10.43 -6.46 15.51
CA MET A 177 11.71 -5.84 15.10
C MET A 177 12.78 -6.84 14.60
N GLU A 178 12.39 -8.04 14.13
CA GLU A 178 13.35 -9.10 13.81
C GLU A 178 13.91 -9.18 12.37
N PRO A 179 13.49 -8.39 11.36
CA PRO A 179 14.24 -8.43 10.09
C PRO A 179 14.75 -7.09 9.53
N LYS A 180 15.95 -7.18 8.95
CA LYS A 180 16.60 -6.22 8.05
C LYS A 180 15.93 -6.25 6.67
N ILE A 181 14.84 -5.52 6.43
CA ILE A 181 14.17 -5.53 5.10
C ILE A 181 14.51 -4.31 4.24
N ALA A 182 15.17 -3.28 4.78
CA ALA A 182 15.66 -2.17 3.95
C ALA A 182 16.88 -1.51 4.56
N THR A 183 18.00 -1.52 3.83
CA THR A 183 19.10 -0.58 4.07
C THR A 183 18.77 0.73 3.37
N TRP A 184 18.55 1.78 4.16
CA TRP A 184 18.51 3.16 3.67
C TRP A 184 19.85 3.48 2.99
N HIS A 185 19.85 3.71 1.68
CA HIS A 185 20.97 4.38 1.03
C HIS A 185 20.74 5.88 1.18
N GLN A 186 21.44 6.50 2.13
CA GLN A 186 21.47 7.95 2.24
C GLN A 186 21.99 8.50 0.90
N GLN A 187 21.19 9.32 0.24
CA GLN A 187 21.54 9.99 -1.01
C GLN A 187 22.89 10.68 -0.81
N LEU A 188 23.90 10.28 -1.60
CA LEU A 188 25.20 10.93 -1.58
C LEU A 188 25.01 12.40 -1.97
N ASP A 189 25.26 13.29 -1.00
CA ASP A 189 25.25 14.73 -1.20
C ASP A 189 26.11 15.12 -2.41
N GLY A 190 25.55 15.99 -3.24
CA GLY A 190 26.09 16.35 -4.53
C GLY A 190 27.51 16.92 -4.51
N LYS A 191 28.25 16.64 -5.58
CA LYS A 191 29.17 17.58 -6.20
C LYS A 191 29.05 17.51 -7.72
N GLN A 192 28.04 18.20 -8.25
CA GLN A 192 28.25 18.91 -9.51
C GLN A 192 28.85 20.27 -9.14
N SER A 193 30.15 20.45 -9.39
CA SER A 193 30.68 21.77 -9.72
C SER A 193 31.57 21.63 -10.94
N ALA A 194 31.00 21.98 -12.09
CA ALA A 194 31.77 22.43 -13.22
C ALA A 194 32.52 23.71 -12.83
N ARG A 195 33.82 23.78 -13.12
CA ARG A 195 34.53 24.99 -13.54
C ARG A 195 35.79 24.57 -14.30
N GLN A 196 35.96 25.28 -15.42
CA GLN A 196 37.03 25.33 -16.42
C GLN A 196 38.40 24.78 -16.01
#